data_AF-A0A7X7JBX6-F1
#
_entry.id   AF-A0A7X7JBX6-F1
#
_cell.length_a   1.000
_cell.length_b   1.000
_cell.length_c   1.000
_cell.angle_alpha   90.00
_cell.angle_beta   90.00
_cell.angle_gamma   90.00
#
_symmetry.space_group_name_H-M   'P 1'
#
loop_
_entity.id
_entity.type
_entity.pdbx_description
1 polymer ?
#
loop_
_entity_poly.entity_id
_entity_poly.type
_entity_poly.pdbx_seq_one_letter_code
_entity_poly.pdbx_strand_id
1 'polypeptide(L)'
;EAAAAAQAGASAPAGPATGPAEPTPEVAPVASEPARALAARVVAALEAVVAALQDAEAELGRLDAVAGDGDHGRGMVRGTTAARDAARAAADAGAGAGDVLARAGRAWAGQAGGTSGVLWGAMLEAAAEVLPDRPETWERWAREPVRLVADAVDAAAAALRRLGGAEVGDKTMLDALAPFGAALAADPGAPLAAAWRAAADAARAAAEATADLRPRVGRARPLAERSVGTPDPGATSLALAARAAAEVAS
;
A
#
# COMPACT_ATOMS: atom_id res chain seq x y z
N GLU A 1 18.55 4.94 80.74
CA GLU A 1 18.36 3.48 80.85
C GLU A 1 18.91 2.77 79.62
N ALA A 2 19.10 1.45 79.69
CA ALA A 2 19.42 0.61 78.54
C ALA A 2 18.28 -0.38 78.27
N ALA A 3 17.98 -0.65 77.01
CA ALA A 3 17.10 -1.74 76.58
C ALA A 3 17.68 -2.40 75.33
N ALA A 4 17.75 -3.74 75.33
CA ALA A 4 18.38 -4.56 74.30
C ALA A 4 17.61 -5.88 74.10
N ALA A 5 17.99 -6.63 73.05
CA ALA A 5 17.40 -7.89 72.55
C ALA A 5 16.04 -7.71 71.81
N ALA A 6 15.79 -8.22 70.59
CA ALA A 6 16.10 -9.52 69.94
C ALA A 6 15.27 -10.69 70.51
N GLN A 7 14.78 -11.70 69.78
CA GLN A 7 14.81 -12.04 68.33
C GLN A 7 13.35 -11.98 67.75
N ALA A 8 12.90 -12.51 66.60
CA ALA A 8 13.40 -13.41 65.54
C ALA A 8 12.65 -13.05 64.21
N GLY A 9 12.77 -13.67 63.03
CA GLY A 9 13.50 -14.86 62.56
C GLY A 9 12.59 -15.85 61.80
N ALA A 10 12.28 -15.56 60.53
CA ALA A 10 11.60 -16.49 59.61
C ALA A 10 12.08 -16.28 58.17
N SER A 11 12.69 -17.30 57.56
CA SER A 11 13.14 -17.30 56.17
C SER A 11 12.08 -17.96 55.28
N ALA A 12 11.72 -17.31 54.18
CA ALA A 12 10.92 -17.92 53.11
C ALA A 12 11.85 -18.41 51.98
N PRO A 13 11.54 -19.55 51.33
CA PRO A 13 12.36 -20.07 50.24
C PRO A 13 12.22 -19.20 48.98
N ALA A 14 13.34 -18.91 48.32
CA ALA A 14 13.33 -18.27 47.01
C ALA A 14 12.82 -19.27 45.95
N GLY A 15 11.75 -18.91 45.24
CA GLY A 15 11.31 -19.64 44.04
C GLY A 15 12.33 -19.48 42.90
N PRO A 16 12.35 -20.40 41.92
CA PRO A 16 13.29 -20.32 40.80
C PRO A 16 13.01 -19.07 39.97
N ALA A 17 14.04 -18.26 39.75
CA ALA A 17 13.95 -17.10 38.87
C ALA A 17 13.77 -17.58 37.41
N THR A 18 12.58 -17.38 36.87
CA THR A 18 12.31 -17.54 35.43
C THR A 18 13.04 -16.43 34.68
N GLY A 19 14.10 -16.78 33.97
CA GLY A 19 14.74 -15.87 33.01
C GLY A 19 13.75 -15.46 31.91
N PRO A 20 13.99 -14.33 31.22
CA PRO A 20 13.14 -13.91 30.11
C PRO A 20 13.12 -14.99 29.03
N ALA A 21 11.93 -15.44 28.65
CA ALA A 21 11.77 -16.38 27.54
C ALA A 21 12.27 -15.72 26.25
N GLU A 22 13.12 -16.43 25.50
CA GLU A 22 13.48 -16.02 24.14
C GLU A 22 12.21 -15.97 23.28
N PRO A 23 12.03 -14.96 22.42
CA PRO A 23 10.85 -14.88 21.57
C PRO A 23 10.90 -16.01 20.54
N THR A 24 10.07 -17.03 20.73
CA THR A 24 9.81 -18.06 19.73
C THR A 24 9.42 -17.39 18.42
N PRO A 25 10.01 -17.72 17.26
CA PRO A 25 9.57 -17.17 15.99
C PRO A 25 8.13 -17.60 15.75
N GLU A 26 7.22 -16.62 15.71
CA GLU A 26 5.81 -16.84 15.41
C GLU A 26 5.70 -17.20 13.92
N VAL A 27 5.78 -18.50 13.63
CA VAL A 27 5.55 -19.03 12.28
C VAL A 27 4.06 -18.85 11.98
N ALA A 28 3.74 -17.77 11.26
CA ALA A 28 2.39 -17.49 10.79
C ALA A 28 1.82 -18.73 10.07
N PRO A 29 0.56 -19.11 10.32
CA PRO A 29 -0.04 -20.29 9.71
C PRO A 29 -0.11 -20.15 8.18
N VAL A 30 0.30 -21.20 7.48
CA VAL A 30 0.26 -21.25 6.00
C VAL A 30 -1.16 -21.03 5.50
N ALA A 31 -1.35 -20.08 4.59
CA ALA A 31 -2.65 -19.71 4.06
C ALA A 31 -3.28 -20.83 3.21
N SER A 32 -4.60 -20.79 3.02
CA SER A 32 -5.32 -21.76 2.19
C SER A 32 -4.85 -21.72 0.73
N GLU A 33 -5.00 -22.84 -0.01
CA GLU A 33 -4.61 -22.90 -1.42
C GLU A 33 -5.23 -21.77 -2.28
N PRO A 34 -6.53 -21.44 -2.15
CA PRO A 34 -7.11 -20.31 -2.88
C PRO A 34 -6.55 -18.94 -2.47
N ALA A 35 -6.22 -18.73 -1.19
CA ALA A 35 -5.57 -17.51 -0.72
C ALA A 35 -4.14 -17.38 -1.28
N ARG A 36 -3.38 -18.49 -1.35
CA ARG A 36 -2.06 -18.53 -2.01
C ARG A 36 -2.16 -18.29 -3.53
N ALA A 37 -3.22 -18.76 -4.18
CA ALA A 37 -3.46 -18.47 -5.60
C ALA A 37 -3.77 -16.99 -5.86
N LEU A 38 -4.44 -16.31 -4.93
CA LEU A 38 -4.61 -14.85 -4.98
C LEU A 38 -3.30 -14.12 -4.65
N ALA A 39 -2.54 -14.57 -3.65
CA ALA A 39 -1.22 -14.05 -3.35
C ALA A 39 -0.27 -14.08 -4.57
N ALA A 40 -0.26 -15.18 -5.32
CA ALA A 40 0.49 -15.29 -6.57
C ALA A 40 0.06 -14.26 -7.63
N ARG A 41 -1.24 -13.95 -7.73
CA ARG A 41 -1.75 -12.86 -8.58
C ARG A 41 -1.30 -11.48 -8.09
N VAL A 42 -1.26 -11.23 -6.77
CA VAL A 42 -0.72 -9.98 -6.20
C VAL A 42 0.76 -9.84 -6.53
N VAL A 43 1.56 -10.91 -6.43
CA VAL A 43 2.97 -10.91 -6.84
C VAL A 43 3.12 -10.58 -8.33
N ALA A 44 2.35 -11.24 -9.21
CA ALA A 44 2.37 -10.96 -10.65
C ALA A 44 1.97 -9.51 -10.98
N ALA A 45 1.01 -8.94 -10.23
CA ALA A 45 0.62 -7.54 -10.38
C ALA A 45 1.74 -6.60 -9.97
N LEU A 46 2.42 -6.85 -8.85
CA LEU A 46 3.58 -6.07 -8.43
C LEU A 46 4.74 -6.17 -9.42
N GLU A 47 4.94 -7.32 -10.07
CA GLU A 47 5.94 -7.48 -11.14
C GLU A 47 5.62 -6.62 -12.37
N ALA A 48 4.36 -6.62 -12.83
CA ALA A 48 3.92 -5.75 -13.92
C ALA A 48 4.06 -4.26 -13.55
N VAL A 49 3.70 -3.89 -12.32
CA VAL A 49 3.85 -2.52 -11.78
C VAL A 49 5.32 -2.09 -11.71
N VAL A 50 6.25 -2.98 -11.32
CA VAL A 50 7.69 -2.68 -11.37
C VAL A 50 8.12 -2.33 -12.79
N ALA A 51 7.77 -3.18 -13.77
CA ALA A 51 8.16 -2.94 -15.17
C ALA A 51 7.61 -1.60 -15.69
N ALA A 52 6.31 -1.33 -15.48
CA ALA A 52 5.68 -0.09 -15.93
C ALA A 52 6.27 1.18 -15.29
N LEU A 53 6.65 1.14 -14.00
CA LEU A 53 7.26 2.30 -13.33
C LEU A 53 8.78 2.41 -13.59
N GLN A 54 9.45 1.34 -14.03
CA GLN A 54 10.81 1.38 -14.57
C GLN A 54 10.83 2.05 -15.96
N ASP A 55 9.95 1.63 -16.87
CA ASP A 55 9.83 2.25 -18.20
C ASP A 55 9.45 3.73 -18.12
N ALA A 56 8.64 4.10 -17.12
CA ALA A 56 8.24 5.49 -16.87
C ALA A 56 9.21 6.31 -15.99
N GLU A 57 10.34 5.75 -15.51
CA GLU A 57 11.19 6.37 -14.48
C GLU A 57 11.62 7.81 -14.85
N ALA A 58 12.15 7.97 -16.07
CA ALA A 58 12.65 9.25 -16.56
C ALA A 58 11.53 10.29 -16.75
N GLU A 59 10.35 9.86 -17.19
CA GLU A 59 9.18 10.72 -17.40
C GLU A 59 8.60 11.18 -16.05
N LEU A 60 8.48 10.26 -15.09
CA LEU A 60 8.03 10.58 -13.73
C LEU A 60 8.99 11.54 -13.02
N GLY A 61 10.30 11.41 -13.22
CA GLY A 61 11.29 12.38 -12.78
C GLY A 61 11.15 13.75 -13.48
N ARG A 62 10.84 13.77 -14.79
CA ARG A 62 10.61 15.00 -15.55
C ARG A 62 9.37 15.75 -15.08
N LEU A 63 8.25 15.06 -14.84
CA LEU A 63 7.01 15.64 -14.32
C LEU A 63 7.24 16.24 -12.92
N ASP A 64 7.91 15.51 -12.03
CA ASP A 64 8.24 15.98 -10.69
C ASP A 64 9.18 17.20 -10.71
N ALA A 65 10.20 17.22 -11.57
CA ALA A 65 11.13 18.36 -11.69
C ALA A 65 10.48 19.71 -12.09
N VAL A 66 9.23 19.70 -12.59
CA VAL A 66 8.48 20.94 -12.89
C VAL A 66 8.15 21.73 -11.63
N ALA A 67 7.81 21.05 -10.53
CA ALA A 67 7.38 21.66 -9.27
C ALA A 67 7.95 20.99 -7.99
N GLY A 68 8.94 20.13 -8.14
CA GLY A 68 9.62 19.36 -7.09
C GLY A 68 11.11 19.19 -7.39
N ASP A 69 11.72 18.14 -6.86
CA ASP A 69 13.15 17.83 -6.92
C ASP A 69 13.54 16.80 -8.00
N GLY A 70 12.57 16.22 -8.71
CA GLY A 70 12.80 15.31 -9.83
C GLY A 70 13.21 13.89 -9.39
N ASP A 71 12.99 13.54 -8.13
CA ASP A 71 13.39 12.26 -7.54
C ASP A 71 12.27 11.21 -7.52
N HIS A 72 11.03 11.62 -7.81
CA HIS A 72 9.84 10.76 -7.70
C HIS A 72 9.95 9.47 -8.53
N GLY A 73 10.34 9.52 -9.80
CA GLY A 73 10.49 8.32 -10.64
C GLY A 73 11.48 7.30 -10.05
N ARG A 74 12.67 7.75 -9.66
CA ARG A 74 13.67 6.95 -8.93
C ARG A 74 13.11 6.39 -7.62
N GLY A 75 12.27 7.15 -6.92
CA GLY A 75 11.57 6.72 -5.70
C GLY A 75 10.57 5.60 -5.97
N MET A 76 9.78 5.71 -7.05
CA MET A 76 8.84 4.68 -7.48
C MET A 76 9.55 3.37 -7.82
N VAL A 77 10.64 3.42 -8.61
CA VAL A 77 11.42 2.21 -8.97
C VAL A 77 12.01 1.51 -7.75
N ARG A 78 12.58 2.25 -6.78
CA ARG A 78 13.07 1.65 -5.52
C ARG A 78 11.94 1.04 -4.71
N GLY A 79 10.82 1.75 -4.58
CA GLY A 79 9.64 1.32 -3.83
C GLY A 79 9.02 0.04 -4.37
N THR A 80 8.69 0.02 -5.67
CA THR A 80 8.09 -1.15 -6.33
C THR A 80 9.03 -2.36 -6.31
N THR A 81 10.34 -2.16 -6.54
CA THR A 81 11.34 -3.23 -6.50
C THR A 81 11.34 -3.91 -5.12
N ALA A 82 11.42 -3.12 -4.05
CA ALA A 82 11.37 -3.63 -2.69
C ALA A 82 10.03 -4.30 -2.36
N ALA A 83 8.93 -3.71 -2.82
CA ALA A 83 7.58 -4.24 -2.64
C ALA A 83 7.40 -5.62 -3.29
N ARG A 84 7.84 -5.78 -4.55
CA ARG A 84 7.86 -7.06 -5.28
C ARG A 84 8.70 -8.11 -4.54
N ASP A 85 9.90 -7.76 -4.10
CA ASP A 85 10.82 -8.74 -3.49
C ASP A 85 10.30 -9.21 -2.11
N ALA A 86 9.70 -8.31 -1.32
CA ALA A 86 9.01 -8.67 -0.09
C ALA A 86 7.74 -9.50 -0.34
N ALA A 87 6.98 -9.18 -1.39
CA ALA A 87 5.79 -9.93 -1.78
C ALA A 87 6.12 -11.37 -2.22
N ARG A 88 7.17 -11.55 -3.03
CA ARG A 88 7.69 -12.87 -3.43
C ARG A 88 8.08 -13.70 -2.21
N ALA A 89 8.96 -13.16 -1.35
CA ALA A 89 9.41 -13.86 -0.15
C ALA A 89 8.26 -14.24 0.81
N ALA A 90 7.19 -13.43 0.85
CA ALA A 90 5.99 -13.73 1.62
C ALA A 90 5.14 -14.85 0.98
N ALA A 91 4.92 -14.80 -0.34
CA ALA A 91 4.19 -15.82 -1.07
C ALA A 91 4.92 -17.18 -1.04
N ASP A 92 6.25 -17.18 -1.18
CA ASP A 92 7.11 -18.37 -1.05
C ASP A 92 7.05 -18.99 0.37
N ALA A 93 6.87 -18.15 1.40
CA ALA A 93 6.61 -18.58 2.77
C ALA A 93 5.16 -19.05 3.02
N GLY A 94 4.30 -19.05 1.99
CA GLY A 94 2.92 -19.52 2.06
C GLY A 94 1.91 -18.51 2.63
N ALA A 95 2.23 -17.22 2.62
CA ALA A 95 1.32 -16.15 3.06
C ALA A 95 0.10 -15.98 2.14
N GLY A 96 -0.96 -15.37 2.69
CA GLY A 96 -2.16 -14.98 1.96
C GLY A 96 -2.01 -13.62 1.26
N ALA A 97 -3.06 -13.20 0.55
CA ALA A 97 -3.02 -12.00 -0.29
C ALA A 97 -2.90 -10.69 0.51
N GLY A 98 -3.46 -10.64 1.73
CA GLY A 98 -3.35 -9.49 2.62
C GLY A 98 -1.91 -9.33 3.12
N ASP A 99 -1.37 -10.34 3.79
CA ASP A 99 0.00 -10.30 4.35
C ASP A 99 1.07 -10.09 3.26
N VAL A 100 0.90 -10.68 2.07
CA VAL A 100 1.75 -10.36 0.90
C VAL A 100 1.70 -8.87 0.55
N LEU A 101 0.51 -8.27 0.43
CA LEU A 101 0.35 -6.86 0.10
C LEU A 101 0.83 -5.93 1.25
N ALA A 102 0.62 -6.32 2.50
CA ALA A 102 1.06 -5.56 3.67
C ALA A 102 2.59 -5.53 3.78
N ARG A 103 3.26 -6.67 3.56
CA ARG A 103 4.73 -6.74 3.51
C ARG A 103 5.28 -5.94 2.32
N ALA A 104 4.61 -5.99 1.17
CA ALA A 104 4.94 -5.16 0.01
C ALA A 104 4.86 -3.66 0.35
N GLY A 105 3.80 -3.21 1.03
CA GLY A 105 3.62 -1.84 1.50
C GLY A 105 4.73 -1.37 2.46
N ARG A 106 5.06 -2.17 3.48
CA ARG A 106 6.16 -1.86 4.42
C ARG A 106 7.50 -1.74 3.71
N ALA A 107 7.80 -2.65 2.77
CA ALA A 107 9.03 -2.62 2.00
C ALA A 107 9.10 -1.40 1.08
N TRP A 108 7.99 -1.01 0.45
CA TRP A 108 7.89 0.22 -0.33
C TRP A 108 8.21 1.45 0.52
N ALA A 109 7.55 1.61 1.67
CA ALA A 109 7.77 2.74 2.58
C ALA A 109 9.23 2.86 3.02
N GLY A 110 9.88 1.73 3.30
CA GLY A 110 11.28 1.70 3.73
C GLY A 110 12.31 2.04 2.64
N GLN A 111 12.01 1.84 1.35
CA GLN A 111 13.02 1.92 0.27
C GLN A 111 12.76 3.02 -0.78
N ALA A 112 11.49 3.40 -1.01
CA ALA A 112 11.17 4.48 -1.93
C ALA A 112 11.76 5.82 -1.46
N GLY A 113 11.67 6.12 -0.16
CA GLY A 113 12.01 7.43 0.39
C GLY A 113 10.99 8.51 0.03
N GLY A 114 11.20 9.70 0.59
CA GLY A 114 10.30 10.85 0.41
C GLY A 114 8.88 10.63 0.96
N THR A 115 8.01 11.61 0.74
CA THR A 115 6.61 11.54 1.17
C THR A 115 5.81 10.52 0.36
N SER A 116 6.10 10.38 -0.94
CA SER A 116 5.41 9.42 -1.82
C SER A 116 5.64 7.98 -1.38
N GLY A 117 6.85 7.60 -0.95
CA GLY A 117 7.13 6.27 -0.41
C GLY A 117 6.27 5.91 0.81
N VAL A 118 6.17 6.83 1.77
CA VAL A 118 5.35 6.67 2.99
C VAL A 118 3.86 6.56 2.65
N LEU A 119 3.37 7.39 1.73
CA LEU A 119 1.96 7.35 1.28
C LEU A 119 1.61 6.05 0.55
N TRP A 120 2.47 5.59 -0.37
CA TRP A 120 2.27 4.31 -1.06
C TRP A 120 2.26 3.11 -0.09
N GLY A 121 3.18 3.07 0.87
CA GLY A 121 3.20 2.00 1.87
C GLY A 121 1.93 1.97 2.72
N ALA A 122 1.52 3.12 3.27
CA ALA A 122 0.29 3.24 4.06
C ALA A 122 -0.98 2.90 3.26
N MET A 123 -1.00 3.21 1.96
CA MET A 123 -2.07 2.87 1.04
C MET A 123 -2.18 1.34 0.83
N LEU A 124 -1.04 0.68 0.57
CA LEU A 124 -0.97 -0.76 0.37
C LEU A 124 -1.27 -1.55 1.65
N GLU A 125 -0.79 -1.08 2.81
CA GLU A 125 -1.10 -1.69 4.11
C GLU A 125 -2.59 -1.55 4.47
N ALA A 126 -3.23 -0.41 4.21
CA ALA A 126 -4.67 -0.24 4.45
C ALA A 126 -5.54 -1.08 3.50
N ALA A 127 -5.13 -1.23 2.23
CA ALA A 127 -5.81 -2.14 1.31
C ALA A 127 -5.65 -3.61 1.73
N ALA A 128 -4.48 -3.99 2.26
CA ALA A 128 -4.19 -5.34 2.73
C ALA A 128 -5.09 -5.81 3.88
N GLU A 129 -5.50 -4.90 4.79
CA GLU A 129 -6.42 -5.22 5.90
C GLU A 129 -7.81 -5.71 5.43
N VAL A 130 -8.18 -5.39 4.19
CA VAL A 130 -9.46 -5.78 3.57
C VAL A 130 -9.35 -7.09 2.77
N LEU A 131 -8.14 -7.46 2.30
CA LEU A 131 -7.91 -8.62 1.46
C LEU A 131 -7.96 -9.96 2.22
N PRO A 132 -8.17 -11.10 1.53
CA PRO A 132 -8.47 -12.35 2.20
C PRO A 132 -7.22 -13.13 2.67
N ASP A 133 -6.97 -13.04 3.98
CA ASP A 133 -6.10 -13.94 4.75
C ASP A 133 -6.86 -14.87 5.72
N ARG A 134 -8.16 -14.61 5.96
CA ARG A 134 -9.00 -15.33 6.94
C ARG A 134 -10.26 -15.91 6.27
N PRO A 135 -10.92 -16.90 6.90
CA PRO A 135 -12.11 -17.55 6.31
C PRO A 135 -13.24 -16.57 5.94
N GLU A 136 -13.46 -15.54 6.75
CA GLU A 136 -14.55 -14.58 6.60
C GLU A 136 -14.35 -13.69 5.37
N THR A 137 -13.13 -13.18 5.18
CA THR A 137 -12.77 -12.38 4.00
C THR A 137 -12.65 -13.25 2.74
N TRP A 138 -12.26 -14.53 2.88
CA TRP A 138 -12.26 -15.47 1.75
C TRP A 138 -13.67 -15.77 1.22
N GLU A 139 -14.65 -16.02 2.09
CA GLU A 139 -16.05 -16.24 1.70
C GLU A 139 -16.63 -15.01 0.98
N ARG A 140 -16.23 -13.80 1.41
CA ARG A 140 -16.57 -12.55 0.74
C ARG A 140 -15.91 -12.42 -0.64
N TRP A 141 -14.61 -12.70 -0.76
CA TRP A 141 -13.88 -12.69 -2.03
C TRP A 141 -14.55 -13.60 -3.08
N ALA A 142 -15.01 -14.79 -2.66
CA ALA A 142 -15.68 -15.73 -3.56
C ALA A 142 -17.05 -15.26 -4.08
N ARG A 143 -17.75 -14.37 -3.34
CA ARG A 143 -19.08 -13.85 -3.70
C ARG A 143 -19.05 -12.53 -4.46
N GLU A 144 -18.21 -11.59 -4.02
CA GLU A 144 -18.24 -10.19 -4.46
C GLU A 144 -16.83 -9.58 -4.60
N PRO A 145 -15.94 -10.15 -5.44
CA PRO A 145 -14.55 -9.74 -5.51
C PRO A 145 -14.36 -8.28 -5.92
N VAL A 146 -15.20 -7.75 -6.82
CA VAL A 146 -15.14 -6.32 -7.23
C VAL A 146 -15.43 -5.39 -6.06
N ARG A 147 -16.43 -5.70 -5.23
CA ARG A 147 -16.74 -4.91 -4.03
C ARG A 147 -15.64 -5.00 -2.98
N LEU A 148 -15.07 -6.20 -2.78
CA LEU A 148 -13.97 -6.36 -1.83
C LEU A 148 -12.72 -5.57 -2.26
N VAL A 149 -12.46 -5.45 -3.56
CA VAL A 149 -11.41 -4.58 -4.09
C VAL A 149 -11.79 -3.10 -3.99
N ALA A 150 -13.04 -2.71 -4.22
CA ALA A 150 -13.50 -1.33 -4.03
C ALA A 150 -13.35 -0.88 -2.56
N ASP A 151 -13.74 -1.71 -1.60
CA ASP A 151 -13.54 -1.46 -0.16
C ASP A 151 -12.05 -1.33 0.20
N ALA A 152 -11.18 -2.14 -0.42
CA ALA A 152 -9.73 -2.05 -0.23
C ALA A 152 -9.16 -0.73 -0.79
N VAL A 153 -9.70 -0.24 -1.91
CA VAL A 153 -9.40 1.08 -2.49
C VAL A 153 -9.90 2.22 -1.61
N ASP A 154 -11.08 2.09 -1.00
CA ASP A 154 -11.59 3.08 -0.06
C ASP A 154 -10.75 3.15 1.23
N ALA A 155 -10.31 2.00 1.76
CA ALA A 155 -9.37 1.94 2.88
C ALA A 155 -8.02 2.60 2.55
N ALA A 156 -7.49 2.31 1.36
CA ALA A 156 -6.32 2.97 0.78
C ALA A 156 -6.50 4.51 0.68
N ALA A 157 -7.63 4.98 0.14
CA ALA A 157 -7.93 6.40 0.00
C ALA A 157 -8.12 7.09 1.37
N ALA A 158 -8.70 6.41 2.35
CA ALA A 158 -8.81 6.89 3.72
C ALA A 158 -7.43 7.01 4.41
N ALA A 159 -6.51 6.08 4.13
CA ALA A 159 -5.13 6.16 4.62
C ALA A 159 -4.37 7.36 4.02
N LEU A 160 -4.52 7.62 2.71
CA LEU A 160 -3.95 8.79 2.05
C LEU A 160 -4.48 10.11 2.62
N ARG A 161 -5.80 10.24 2.82
CA ARG A 161 -6.40 11.42 3.48
C ARG A 161 -5.84 11.62 4.88
N ARG A 162 -5.83 10.56 5.70
CA ARG A 162 -5.37 10.59 7.10
C ARG A 162 -3.90 10.99 7.23
N LEU A 163 -3.03 10.52 6.32
CA LEU A 163 -1.58 10.70 6.44
C LEU A 163 -1.04 11.89 5.63
N GLY A 164 -1.62 12.17 4.47
CA GLY A 164 -1.21 13.27 3.60
C GLY A 164 -2.00 14.57 3.80
N GLY A 165 -3.20 14.51 4.42
CA GLY A 165 -4.09 15.67 4.58
C GLY A 165 -4.63 16.24 3.27
N ALA A 166 -4.62 15.44 2.20
CA ALA A 166 -5.05 15.81 0.86
C ALA A 166 -6.51 15.41 0.60
N GLU A 167 -7.24 16.23 -0.15
CA GLU A 167 -8.54 15.88 -0.72
C GLU A 167 -8.51 15.86 -2.26
N VAL A 168 -9.59 15.36 -2.86
CA VAL A 168 -9.78 15.42 -4.33
C VAL A 168 -9.85 16.89 -4.77
N GLY A 169 -9.07 17.25 -5.78
CA GLY A 169 -8.83 18.60 -6.26
C GLY A 169 -7.55 19.26 -5.73
N ASP A 170 -6.80 18.60 -4.83
CA ASP A 170 -5.57 19.15 -4.26
C ASP A 170 -4.30 18.88 -5.09
N LYS A 171 -4.43 18.16 -6.21
CA LYS A 171 -3.36 17.73 -7.13
C LYS A 171 -2.40 16.74 -6.47
N THR A 172 -2.88 15.51 -6.29
CA THR A 172 -2.14 14.40 -5.70
C THR A 172 -2.58 13.06 -6.29
N MET A 173 -1.93 11.95 -5.89
CA MET A 173 -2.37 10.60 -6.24
C MET A 173 -3.83 10.25 -5.86
N LEU A 174 -4.43 10.97 -4.89
CA LEU A 174 -5.84 10.78 -4.53
C LEU A 174 -6.79 11.16 -5.68
N ASP A 175 -6.38 12.09 -6.55
CA ASP A 175 -7.13 12.49 -7.76
C ASP A 175 -7.23 11.35 -8.79
N ALA A 176 -6.31 10.38 -8.78
CA ALA A 176 -6.41 9.17 -9.59
C ALA A 176 -7.07 8.00 -8.83
N LEU A 177 -6.81 7.86 -7.52
CA LEU A 177 -7.35 6.75 -6.72
C LEU A 177 -8.86 6.86 -6.48
N ALA A 178 -9.39 8.06 -6.25
CA ALA A 178 -10.83 8.22 -6.01
C ALA A 178 -11.68 7.88 -7.26
N PRO A 179 -11.33 8.32 -8.48
CA PRO A 179 -11.97 7.84 -9.71
C PRO A 179 -11.78 6.34 -9.99
N PHE A 180 -10.64 5.75 -9.62
CA PHE A 180 -10.44 4.30 -9.69
C PHE A 180 -11.47 3.56 -8.82
N GLY A 181 -11.61 3.94 -7.55
CA GLY A 181 -12.59 3.36 -6.63
C GLY A 181 -14.04 3.55 -7.07
N ALA A 182 -14.38 4.77 -7.51
CA ALA A 182 -15.72 5.09 -8.02
C ALA A 182 -16.10 4.24 -9.25
N ALA A 183 -15.15 3.96 -10.15
CA ALA A 183 -15.37 3.12 -11.32
C ALA A 183 -15.54 1.63 -10.97
N LEU A 184 -14.81 1.11 -9.97
CA LEU A 184 -15.05 -0.24 -9.43
C LEU A 184 -16.46 -0.36 -8.80
N ALA A 185 -16.88 0.67 -8.06
CA ALA A 185 -18.19 0.71 -7.41
C ALA A 185 -19.37 0.86 -8.38
N ALA A 186 -19.12 1.30 -9.63
CA ALA A 186 -20.15 1.55 -10.63
C ALA A 186 -20.78 0.26 -11.22
N ASP A 187 -20.00 -0.81 -11.36
CA ASP A 187 -20.49 -2.13 -11.77
C ASP A 187 -19.86 -3.25 -10.90
N PRO A 188 -20.39 -3.47 -9.68
CA PRO A 188 -19.92 -4.54 -8.79
C PRO A 188 -20.25 -5.95 -9.27
N GLY A 189 -21.04 -6.10 -10.35
CA GLY A 189 -21.40 -7.39 -10.95
C GLY A 189 -20.51 -7.80 -12.12
N ALA A 190 -19.69 -6.89 -12.65
CA ALA A 190 -18.77 -7.17 -13.75
C ALA A 190 -17.69 -8.21 -13.36
N PRO A 191 -17.12 -8.94 -14.34
CA PRO A 191 -15.90 -9.70 -14.14
C PRO A 191 -14.78 -8.79 -13.62
N LEU A 192 -14.02 -9.22 -12.60
CA LEU A 192 -13.01 -8.38 -11.94
C LEU A 192 -12.01 -7.76 -12.93
N ALA A 193 -11.54 -8.53 -13.93
CA ALA A 193 -10.65 -8.03 -14.98
C ALA A 193 -11.26 -6.87 -15.79
N ALA A 194 -12.57 -6.90 -16.05
CA ALA A 194 -13.26 -5.84 -16.80
C ALA A 194 -13.48 -4.60 -15.92
N ALA A 195 -13.94 -4.78 -14.69
CA ALA A 195 -14.09 -3.70 -13.71
C ALA A 195 -12.76 -2.98 -13.45
N TRP A 196 -11.68 -3.73 -13.26
CA TRP A 196 -10.35 -3.18 -13.03
C TRP A 196 -9.82 -2.41 -14.24
N ARG A 197 -10.03 -2.89 -15.47
CA ARG A 197 -9.62 -2.15 -16.69
C ARG A 197 -10.38 -0.82 -16.83
N ALA A 198 -11.70 -0.83 -16.64
CA ALA A 198 -12.51 0.38 -16.65
C ALA A 198 -12.05 1.38 -15.56
N ALA A 199 -11.74 0.89 -14.36
CA ALA A 199 -11.20 1.69 -13.28
C ALA A 199 -9.81 2.26 -13.59
N ALA A 200 -8.91 1.47 -14.19
CA ALA A 200 -7.59 1.94 -14.59
C ALA A 200 -7.65 3.03 -15.68
N ASP A 201 -8.59 2.91 -16.64
CA ASP A 201 -8.81 3.96 -17.64
C ASP A 201 -9.41 5.23 -17.02
N ALA A 202 -10.29 5.11 -16.01
CA ALA A 202 -10.78 6.26 -15.24
C ALA A 202 -9.65 6.93 -14.42
N ALA A 203 -8.79 6.14 -13.77
CA ALA A 203 -7.62 6.64 -13.05
C ALA A 203 -6.64 7.38 -13.97
N ARG A 204 -6.42 6.86 -15.19
CA ARG A 204 -5.58 7.49 -16.22
C ARG A 204 -6.15 8.83 -16.66
N ALA A 205 -7.43 8.89 -17.03
CA ALA A 205 -8.08 10.13 -17.44
C ALA A 205 -8.06 11.19 -16.32
N ALA A 206 -8.24 10.77 -15.07
CA ALA A 206 -8.16 11.67 -13.93
C ALA A 206 -6.72 12.14 -13.63
N ALA A 207 -5.72 11.25 -13.75
CA ALA A 207 -4.32 11.61 -13.62
C ALA A 207 -3.88 12.64 -14.68
N GLU A 208 -4.29 12.45 -15.94
CA GLU A 208 -4.11 13.43 -17.02
C GLU A 208 -4.77 14.78 -16.67
N ALA A 209 -6.03 14.76 -16.22
CA ALA A 209 -6.78 15.95 -15.82
C ALA A 209 -6.19 16.71 -14.61
N THR A 210 -5.31 16.10 -13.81
CA THR A 210 -4.61 16.84 -12.74
C THR A 210 -3.76 18.00 -13.28
N ALA A 211 -3.43 18.03 -14.57
CA ALA A 211 -2.75 19.16 -15.21
C ALA A 211 -3.50 20.50 -15.02
N ASP A 212 -4.83 20.48 -14.97
CA ASP A 212 -5.66 21.68 -14.78
C ASP A 212 -5.79 22.10 -13.30
N LEU A 213 -5.32 21.27 -12.37
CA LEU A 213 -5.37 21.54 -10.94
C LEU A 213 -4.19 22.39 -10.45
N ARG A 214 -4.43 23.17 -9.39
CA ARG A 214 -3.40 23.94 -8.69
C ARG A 214 -3.07 23.25 -7.36
N PRO A 215 -1.82 22.85 -7.08
CA PRO A 215 -1.50 22.06 -5.91
C PRO A 215 -1.70 22.83 -4.61
N ARG A 216 -2.41 22.21 -3.67
CA ARG A 216 -2.74 22.80 -2.36
C ARG A 216 -1.94 22.20 -1.21
N VAL A 217 -1.38 21.01 -1.42
CA VAL A 217 -0.59 20.24 -0.45
C VAL A 217 0.71 19.72 -1.10
N GLY A 218 1.55 19.03 -0.33
CA GLY A 218 2.78 18.40 -0.83
C GLY A 218 3.88 19.38 -1.28
N ARG A 219 4.92 18.81 -1.90
CA ARG A 219 6.12 19.55 -2.36
C ARG A 219 5.82 20.57 -3.46
N ALA A 220 4.78 20.35 -4.27
CA ALA A 220 4.43 21.23 -5.39
C ALA A 220 3.74 22.55 -4.97
N ARG A 221 3.12 22.61 -3.77
CA ARG A 221 2.38 23.78 -3.26
C ARG A 221 3.16 25.12 -3.32
N PRO A 222 4.45 25.22 -2.94
CA PRO A 222 5.20 26.48 -3.01
C PRO A 222 5.48 26.95 -4.44
N LEU A 223 5.40 26.03 -5.43
CA LEU A 223 5.64 26.27 -6.85
C LEU A 223 4.34 26.13 -7.67
N ALA A 224 3.18 26.34 -7.06
CA ALA A 224 1.87 25.99 -7.62
C ALA A 224 1.63 26.49 -9.05
N GLU A 225 2.00 27.74 -9.36
CA GLU A 225 1.83 28.32 -10.71
C GLU A 225 2.66 27.60 -11.78
N ARG A 226 3.83 27.04 -11.42
CA ARG A 226 4.66 26.24 -12.34
C ARG A 226 4.07 24.86 -12.61
N SER A 227 3.23 24.36 -11.69
CA SER A 227 2.69 23.00 -11.72
C SER A 227 1.44 22.87 -12.60
N VAL A 228 0.73 23.97 -12.83
CA VAL A 228 -0.43 24.02 -13.74
C VAL A 228 0.03 23.76 -15.18
N GLY A 229 -0.74 22.97 -15.93
CA GLY A 229 -0.41 22.50 -17.27
C GLY A 229 0.47 21.24 -17.32
N THR A 230 0.86 20.68 -16.17
CA THR A 230 1.65 19.44 -16.08
C THR A 230 0.94 18.43 -15.17
N PRO A 231 0.71 17.17 -15.57
CA PRO A 231 0.13 16.14 -14.70
C PRO A 231 0.91 15.92 -13.38
N ASP A 232 0.21 15.54 -12.32
CA ASP A 232 0.83 15.18 -11.03
C ASP A 232 1.59 13.85 -11.13
N PRO A 233 2.88 13.79 -10.77
CA PRO A 233 3.66 12.56 -10.89
C PRO A 233 3.13 11.43 -9.99
N GLY A 234 2.50 11.74 -8.85
CA GLY A 234 1.86 10.77 -7.97
C GLY A 234 0.63 10.13 -8.61
N ALA A 235 -0.28 10.94 -9.14
CA ALA A 235 -1.46 10.51 -9.89
C ALA A 235 -1.08 9.70 -11.15
N THR A 236 -0.10 10.18 -11.92
CA THR A 236 0.41 9.47 -13.09
C THR A 236 0.99 8.09 -12.71
N SER A 237 1.77 8.01 -11.63
CA SER A 237 2.31 6.73 -11.14
C SER A 237 1.20 5.76 -10.72
N LEU A 238 0.14 6.27 -10.09
CA LEU A 238 -0.98 5.45 -9.64
C LEU A 238 -1.80 4.91 -10.83
N ALA A 239 -2.04 5.74 -11.84
CA ALA A 239 -2.70 5.32 -13.08
C ALA A 239 -1.88 4.26 -13.84
N LEU A 240 -0.56 4.43 -13.95
CA LEU A 240 0.35 3.45 -14.56
C LEU A 240 0.33 2.12 -13.79
N ALA A 241 0.41 2.16 -12.46
CA ALA A 241 0.35 0.97 -11.62
C ALA A 241 -1.00 0.24 -11.74
N ALA A 242 -2.12 0.98 -11.68
CA ALA A 242 -3.46 0.44 -11.87
C ALA A 242 -3.62 -0.23 -13.24
N ARG A 243 -3.08 0.39 -14.30
CA ARG A 243 -3.09 -0.16 -15.66
C ARG A 243 -2.26 -1.43 -15.78
N ALA A 244 -1.04 -1.46 -15.25
CA ALA A 244 -0.18 -2.65 -15.29
C ALA A 244 -0.80 -3.84 -14.55
N ALA A 245 -1.40 -3.60 -13.36
CA ALA A 245 -2.13 -4.63 -12.63
C ALA A 245 -3.36 -5.18 -13.40
N ALA A 246 -3.97 -4.37 -14.27
CA ALA A 246 -5.13 -4.77 -15.08
C ALA A 246 -4.82 -5.84 -16.14
N GLU A 247 -3.54 -5.98 -16.52
CA GLU A 247 -3.10 -6.92 -17.56
C GLU A 247 -3.00 -8.35 -16.99
N VAL A 248 -2.56 -8.48 -15.73
CA VAL A 248 -2.48 -9.75 -15.00
C VAL A 248 -3.76 -10.13 -14.24
N ALA A 249 -4.74 -9.21 -14.12
CA ALA A 249 -6.06 -9.47 -13.54
C ALA A 249 -6.94 -10.42 -14.39
N SER A 250 -6.44 -10.81 -15.57
CA SER A 250 -7.06 -11.67 -16.58
C SER A 250 -7.32 -13.12 -16.13
#